data_AF-A0A9Q4D6Z0-F1
#
_entry.id   AF-A0A9Q4D6Z0-F1
#
_cell.length_a   1.000
_cell.length_b   1.000
_cell.length_c   1.000
_cell.angle_alpha   90.00
_cell.angle_beta   90.00
_cell.angle_gamma   90.00
#
_symmetry.space_group_name_H-M   'P 1'
#
loop_
_entity.id
_entity.type
_entity.pdbx_description
1 polymer ?
#
loop_
_entity_poly.entity_id
_entity_poly.type
_entity_poly.pdbx_seq_one_letter_code
_entity_poly.pdbx_strand_id
1 'polypeptide(L)'
;MPWTMNDYPQSWKNMDELERKKAIDIGNAMLKDGYKEGDAIPIATEQAESWYKDASQDELKELKNKHITQHQKDQSAHPENNERDVHVYYEDNEWKVKTDRAEQASDTFEKKEDAMKRARNIADNRGTEIIEHKKNES
;
A
#
# COMPACT_ATOMS: atom_id res chain seq x y z
N MET A 1 -11.01 -15.13 -7.23
CA MET A 1 -10.15 -15.71 -8.30
C MET A 1 -9.16 -14.63 -8.71
N PRO A 2 -7.93 -14.97 -9.15
CA PRO A 2 -6.98 -13.94 -9.60
C PRO A 2 -7.47 -13.28 -10.90
N TRP A 3 -7.16 -12.00 -11.06
CA TRP A 3 -7.34 -11.28 -12.31
C TRP A 3 -6.42 -11.84 -13.41
N THR A 4 -6.86 -11.73 -14.65
CA THR A 4 -6.15 -12.21 -15.85
C THR A 4 -6.13 -11.12 -16.91
N MET A 5 -5.40 -11.32 -18.01
CA MET A 5 -5.42 -10.38 -19.15
C MET A 5 -6.79 -10.26 -19.85
N ASN A 6 -7.75 -11.14 -19.52
CA ASN A 6 -9.12 -11.10 -20.06
C ASN A 6 -10.18 -10.74 -19.02
N ASP A 7 -9.82 -10.78 -17.73
CA ASP A 7 -10.75 -10.57 -16.62
C ASP A 7 -10.03 -9.78 -15.53
N TYR A 8 -10.23 -8.46 -15.55
CA TYR A 8 -9.49 -7.50 -14.75
C TYR A 8 -10.38 -6.28 -14.42
N PRO A 9 -10.01 -5.48 -13.39
CA PRO A 9 -10.70 -4.24 -13.03
C PRO A 9 -10.94 -3.30 -14.21
N GLN A 10 -12.14 -2.74 -14.33
CA GLN A 10 -12.50 -1.87 -15.45
C GLN A 10 -11.62 -0.60 -15.56
N SER A 11 -11.05 -0.13 -14.45
CA SER A 11 -10.09 0.97 -14.42
C SER A 11 -8.85 0.73 -15.31
N TRP A 12 -8.49 -0.52 -15.59
CA TRP A 12 -7.29 -0.87 -16.36
C TRP A 12 -7.54 -1.10 -17.86
N LYS A 13 -8.78 -0.93 -18.33
CA LYS A 13 -9.16 -1.20 -19.72
C LYS A 13 -8.37 -0.36 -20.73
N ASN A 14 -7.98 0.86 -20.36
CA ASN A 14 -7.30 1.80 -21.25
C ASN A 14 -5.78 1.88 -21.01
N MET A 15 -5.22 1.06 -20.12
CA MET A 15 -3.77 0.97 -19.90
C MET A 15 -3.07 0.26 -21.05
N ASP A 16 -1.77 0.54 -21.21
CA ASP A 16 -0.92 -0.23 -22.10
C ASP A 16 -0.90 -1.71 -21.69
N GLU A 17 -0.66 -2.63 -22.63
CA GLU A 17 -0.76 -4.06 -22.35
C GLU A 17 0.19 -4.53 -21.25
N LEU A 18 1.44 -4.05 -21.26
CA LEU A 18 2.44 -4.43 -20.27
C LEU A 18 2.23 -3.72 -18.93
N GLU A 19 1.79 -2.47 -18.95
CA GLU A 19 1.37 -1.73 -17.76
C GLU A 19 0.20 -2.42 -17.06
N ARG A 20 -0.87 -2.75 -17.80
CA ARG A 20 -2.01 -3.53 -17.30
C ARG A 20 -1.56 -4.87 -16.75
N LYS A 21 -0.66 -5.57 -17.47
CA LYS A 21 -0.11 -6.85 -17.00
C LYS A 21 0.62 -6.70 -15.67
N LYS A 22 1.37 -5.60 -15.48
CA LYS A 22 2.04 -5.29 -14.23
C LYS A 22 1.04 -4.99 -13.10
N ALA A 23 -0.01 -4.22 -13.39
CA ALA A 23 -1.07 -3.92 -12.43
C ALA A 23 -1.79 -5.20 -11.97
N ILE A 24 -2.09 -6.12 -12.90
CA ILE A 24 -2.67 -7.44 -12.58
C ILE A 24 -1.72 -8.26 -11.69
N ASP A 25 -0.43 -8.31 -12.02
CA ASP A 25 0.59 -9.03 -11.24
C ASP A 25 0.70 -8.53 -9.79
N ILE A 26 0.78 -7.21 -9.61
CA ILE A 26 0.84 -6.60 -8.27
C ILE A 26 -0.48 -6.82 -7.53
N GLY A 27 -1.59 -6.53 -8.20
CA GLY A 27 -2.93 -6.66 -7.63
C GLY A 27 -3.24 -8.08 -7.16
N ASN A 28 -2.89 -9.08 -7.96
CA ASN A 28 -3.07 -10.48 -7.57
C ASN A 28 -2.19 -10.89 -6.39
N ALA A 29 -0.97 -10.37 -6.29
CA ALA A 29 -0.12 -10.58 -5.12
C ALA A 29 -0.78 -9.99 -3.87
N MET A 30 -1.29 -8.75 -3.95
CA MET A 30 -1.99 -8.11 -2.84
C MET A 30 -3.27 -8.87 -2.44
N LEU A 31 -4.09 -9.30 -3.40
CA LEU A 31 -5.28 -10.12 -3.10
C LEU A 31 -4.89 -11.44 -2.45
N LYS A 32 -3.76 -12.03 -2.83
CA LYS A 32 -3.25 -13.27 -2.22
C LYS A 32 -2.85 -13.05 -0.76
N ASP A 33 -2.33 -11.88 -0.44
CA ASP A 33 -1.94 -11.49 0.91
C ASP A 33 -3.15 -11.12 1.78
N GLY A 34 -4.29 -10.81 1.15
CA GLY A 34 -5.57 -10.55 1.81
C GLY A 34 -6.02 -9.10 1.75
N TYR A 35 -5.37 -8.25 0.93
CA TYR A 35 -5.85 -6.90 0.66
C TYR A 35 -7.22 -6.94 -0.02
N LYS A 36 -8.05 -5.94 0.26
CA LYS A 36 -9.34 -5.75 -0.42
C LYS A 36 -9.09 -5.19 -1.82
N GLU A 37 -9.97 -5.48 -2.78
CA GLU A 37 -9.89 -4.95 -4.14
C GLU A 37 -9.85 -3.40 -4.15
N GLY A 38 -10.60 -2.76 -3.26
CA GLY A 38 -10.62 -1.31 -3.11
C GLY A 38 -9.26 -0.69 -2.80
N ASP A 39 -8.39 -1.42 -2.09
CA ASP A 39 -7.01 -1.00 -1.79
C ASP A 39 -6.05 -1.47 -2.88
N ALA A 40 -6.21 -2.71 -3.33
CA ALA A 40 -5.32 -3.34 -4.29
C ALA A 40 -5.34 -2.64 -5.65
N ILE A 41 -6.52 -2.22 -6.13
CA ILE A 41 -6.65 -1.57 -7.45
C ILE A 41 -5.86 -0.25 -7.54
N PRO A 42 -6.06 0.75 -6.66
CA PRO A 42 -5.33 2.01 -6.75
C PRO A 42 -3.83 1.82 -6.52
N ILE A 43 -3.43 1.02 -5.53
CA ILE A 43 -2.02 0.77 -5.22
C ILE A 43 -1.32 0.07 -6.39
N ALA A 44 -1.94 -0.97 -6.97
CA ALA A 44 -1.37 -1.67 -8.12
C ALA A 44 -1.32 -0.79 -9.37
N THR A 45 -2.29 0.13 -9.54
CA THR A 45 -2.29 1.12 -10.63
C THR A 45 -1.07 2.03 -10.53
N GLU A 46 -0.88 2.67 -9.38
CA GLU A 46 0.23 3.61 -9.16
C GLU A 46 1.61 2.92 -9.31
N GLN A 47 1.76 1.73 -8.71
CA GLN A 47 3.01 0.99 -8.81
C GLN A 47 3.29 0.49 -10.23
N ALA A 48 2.26 0.07 -10.97
CA ALA A 48 2.42 -0.35 -12.36
C ALA A 48 2.79 0.82 -13.27
N GLU A 49 2.14 1.97 -13.12
CA GLU A 49 2.46 3.21 -13.85
C GLU A 49 3.90 3.65 -13.62
N SER A 50 4.33 3.68 -12.35
CA SER A 50 5.71 4.06 -12.01
C SER A 50 6.71 3.07 -12.58
N TRP A 51 6.48 1.78 -12.39
CA TRP A 51 7.38 0.75 -12.89
C TRP A 51 7.48 0.80 -14.42
N TYR A 52 6.36 0.95 -15.12
CA TYR A 52 6.34 0.90 -16.58
C TYR A 52 7.08 2.08 -17.23
N LYS A 53 7.05 3.26 -16.60
CA LYS A 53 7.80 4.45 -17.07
C LYS A 53 9.32 4.25 -17.02
N ASP A 54 9.79 3.49 -16.03
CA ASP A 54 11.23 3.30 -15.76
C ASP A 54 11.75 1.92 -16.22
N ALA A 55 10.87 0.99 -16.60
CA ALA A 55 11.21 -0.39 -16.91
C ALA A 55 12.14 -0.50 -18.13
N SER A 56 13.19 -1.30 -17.95
CA SER A 56 14.10 -1.68 -19.03
C SER A 56 13.44 -2.68 -20.00
N GLN A 57 14.00 -2.80 -21.19
CA GLN A 57 13.51 -3.74 -22.20
C GLN A 57 13.54 -5.21 -21.74
N ASP A 58 14.46 -5.57 -20.86
CA ASP A 58 14.58 -6.94 -20.36
C ASP A 58 13.54 -7.22 -19.26
N GLU A 59 13.25 -6.26 -18.39
CA GLU A 59 12.15 -6.34 -17.42
C GLU A 59 10.79 -6.45 -18.11
N LEU A 60 10.57 -5.69 -19.19
CA LEU A 60 9.36 -5.77 -20.02
C LEU A 60 9.19 -7.17 -20.63
N LYS A 61 10.28 -7.78 -21.12
CA LYS A 61 10.26 -9.15 -21.66
C LYS A 61 10.00 -10.19 -20.57
N GLU A 62 10.60 -10.02 -19.39
CA GLU A 62 10.39 -10.91 -18.25
C GLU A 62 8.92 -10.90 -17.84
N LEU A 63 8.34 -9.70 -17.66
CA LEU A 63 6.92 -9.55 -17.33
C LEU A 63 6.03 -10.16 -18.41
N LYS A 64 6.38 -9.99 -19.69
CA LYS A 64 5.63 -10.58 -20.81
C LYS A 64 5.50 -12.10 -20.67
N ASN A 65 6.55 -12.79 -20.20
CA ASN A 65 6.56 -14.25 -20.04
C ASN A 65 6.12 -14.74 -18.65
N LYS A 66 5.96 -13.83 -17.67
CA LYS A 66 5.58 -14.17 -16.30
C LYS A 66 4.14 -14.71 -16.17
N HIS A 67 3.96 -15.68 -15.27
CA HIS A 67 2.66 -16.18 -14.81
C HIS A 67 2.08 -15.30 -13.69
N ILE A 68 1.33 -14.27 -14.07
CA ILE A 68 0.78 -13.22 -13.18
C ILE A 68 -0.40 -13.66 -12.29
N THR A 69 -0.82 -14.93 -12.37
CA THR A 69 -1.96 -15.46 -11.60
C THR A 69 -1.51 -16.34 -10.43
N GLN A 70 -0.21 -16.63 -10.34
CA GLN A 70 0.35 -17.52 -9.33
C GLN A 70 1.23 -16.72 -8.37
N HIS A 71 0.70 -16.50 -7.17
CA HIS A 71 1.42 -15.84 -6.08
C HIS A 71 1.38 -16.72 -4.83
N GLN A 72 2.50 -16.70 -4.10
CA GLN A 72 2.55 -17.23 -2.74
C GLN A 72 2.10 -16.14 -1.77
N LYS A 73 1.48 -16.55 -0.67
CA LYS A 73 1.07 -15.60 0.36
C LYS A 73 2.30 -15.14 1.12
N ASP A 74 2.49 -13.83 1.21
CA ASP A 74 3.46 -13.24 2.13
C ASP A 74 2.89 -13.25 3.55
N GLN A 75 3.59 -13.91 4.47
CA GLN A 75 3.19 -13.97 5.89
C GLN A 75 3.49 -12.68 6.65
N SER A 76 4.36 -11.83 6.11
CA SER A 76 4.71 -10.54 6.70
C SER A 76 3.74 -9.42 6.29
N ALA A 77 2.86 -9.66 5.33
CA ALA A 77 1.83 -8.73 4.93
C ALA A 77 0.71 -8.65 5.98
N HIS A 78 0.38 -7.42 6.39
CA HIS A 78 -0.67 -7.11 7.38
C HIS A 78 -1.68 -6.13 6.77
N PRO A 79 -2.48 -6.55 5.77
CA PRO A 79 -3.44 -5.68 5.07
C PRO A 79 -4.47 -5.06 6.02
N GLU A 80 -4.77 -5.70 7.15
CA GLU A 80 -5.70 -5.20 8.16
C GLU A 80 -5.26 -3.86 8.79
N ASN A 81 -3.98 -3.49 8.66
CA ASN A 81 -3.48 -2.19 9.10
C ASN A 81 -4.06 -1.03 8.29
N ASN A 82 -4.58 -1.28 7.08
CA ASN A 82 -5.27 -0.26 6.28
C ASN A 82 -6.61 0.17 6.91
N GLU A 83 -7.17 -0.63 7.80
CA GLU A 83 -8.48 -0.38 8.43
C GLU A 83 -8.35 0.16 9.86
N ARG A 84 -7.12 0.47 10.28
CA ARG A 84 -6.80 0.85 11.65
C ARG A 84 -6.43 2.32 11.73
N ASP A 85 -6.94 2.97 12.77
CA ASP A 85 -6.67 4.37 13.06
C ASP A 85 -5.19 4.63 13.29
N VAL A 86 -4.80 5.90 13.11
CA VAL A 86 -3.41 6.33 13.21
C VAL A 86 -3.20 7.10 14.50
N HIS A 87 -2.31 6.61 15.35
CA HIS A 87 -1.97 7.23 16.62
C HIS A 87 -0.79 8.18 16.43
N VAL A 88 -0.90 9.38 17.00
CA VAL A 88 0.22 10.33 17.13
C VAL A 88 0.48 10.55 18.62
N TYR A 89 1.67 10.21 19.08
CA TYR A 89 2.02 10.25 20.49
C TYR A 89 3.46 10.75 20.70
N TYR A 90 3.79 11.12 21.93
CA TYR A 90 5.11 11.62 22.29
C TYR A 90 5.80 10.66 23.24
N GLU A 91 6.98 10.18 22.87
CA GLU A 91 7.77 9.21 23.64
C GLU A 91 9.25 9.41 23.31
N ASP A 92 10.15 9.19 24.28
CA ASP A 92 11.61 9.31 24.10
C ASP A 92 12.09 10.67 23.55
N ASN A 93 11.38 11.74 23.89
CA ASN A 93 11.57 13.10 23.37
C ASN A 93 11.20 13.33 21.89
N GLU A 94 10.54 12.36 21.25
CA GLU A 94 10.15 12.42 19.84
C GLU A 94 8.64 12.23 19.65
N TRP A 95 8.10 12.80 18.57
CA TRP A 95 6.74 12.55 18.12
C TRP A 95 6.70 11.33 17.21
N LYS A 96 5.96 10.31 17.60
CA LYS A 96 5.87 9.04 16.91
C LYS A 96 4.48 8.88 16.27
N VAL A 97 4.46 8.29 15.09
CA VAL A 97 3.24 7.91 14.36
C VAL A 97 3.19 6.40 14.30
N LYS A 98 2.05 5.79 14.68
CA LYS A 98 1.85 4.34 14.54
C LYS A 98 0.43 4.01 14.10
N THR A 99 0.27 2.86 13.45
CA THR A 99 -1.06 2.29 13.20
C THR A 99 -1.57 1.65 14.51
N ASP A 100 -2.88 1.67 14.75
CA ASP A 100 -3.45 1.06 15.95
C ASP A 100 -3.01 -0.41 16.11
N ARG A 101 -2.70 -0.79 17.35
CA ARG A 101 -2.14 -2.09 17.78
C ARG A 101 -0.79 -2.46 17.13
N ALA A 102 -0.14 -1.56 16.39
CA ALA A 102 1.24 -1.79 15.97
C ALA A 102 2.17 -1.71 17.19
N GLU A 103 3.11 -2.66 17.28
CA GLU A 103 4.10 -2.70 18.35
C GLU A 103 5.11 -1.56 18.23
N GLN A 104 5.40 -1.12 17.00
CA GLN A 104 6.42 -0.11 16.71
C GLN A 104 5.80 1.09 15.98
N ALA A 105 6.45 2.24 16.14
CA ALA A 105 6.16 3.42 15.34
C ALA A 105 6.52 3.17 13.87
N SER A 106 5.69 3.66 12.96
CA SER A 106 6.00 3.66 11.52
C SER A 106 6.99 4.76 11.16
N ASP A 107 6.86 5.92 11.82
CA ASP A 107 7.65 7.11 11.55
C ASP A 107 7.84 7.91 12.86
N THR A 108 8.97 8.61 12.96
CA THR A 108 9.33 9.43 14.13
C THR A 108 9.82 10.81 13.69
N PHE A 109 9.45 11.84 14.45
CA PHE A 109 9.68 13.25 14.12
C PHE A 109 10.05 14.07 15.35
N GLU A 110 10.85 15.12 15.18
CA GLU A 110 11.14 16.07 16.26
C GLU A 110 9.93 16.96 16.59
N LYS A 111 9.14 17.31 15.57
CA LYS A 111 8.02 18.27 15.68
C LYS A 111 6.67 17.57 15.53
N LYS A 112 5.73 17.97 16.40
CA LYS A 112 4.35 17.50 16.36
C LYS A 112 3.68 17.75 15.01
N GLU A 113 3.93 18.92 14.42
CA GLU A 113 3.32 19.32 13.16
C GLU A 113 3.66 18.35 12.02
N ASP A 114 4.91 17.89 11.96
CA ASP A 114 5.38 16.93 10.97
C ASP A 114 4.75 15.55 11.19
N ALA A 115 4.67 15.10 12.45
CA ALA A 115 3.98 13.87 12.81
C ALA A 115 2.47 13.91 12.47
N MET A 116 1.80 15.02 12.76
CA MET A 116 0.38 15.21 12.43
C MET A 116 0.14 15.28 10.92
N LYS A 117 1.04 15.92 10.16
CA LYS A 117 0.98 15.93 8.69
C LYS A 117 1.14 14.52 8.14
N ARG A 118 2.09 13.74 8.67
CA ARG A 118 2.28 12.34 8.28
C ARG A 118 1.04 11.51 8.60
N ALA A 119 0.51 11.62 9.81
CA ALA A 119 -0.67 10.89 10.24
C ALA A 119 -1.90 11.21 9.38
N ARG A 120 -2.10 12.48 9.03
CA ARG A 120 -3.18 12.91 8.12
C ARG A 120 -3.06 12.28 6.74
N ASN A 121 -1.87 12.30 6.14
CA ASN A 121 -1.67 11.65 4.85
C ASN A 121 -1.98 10.14 4.90
N ILE A 122 -1.62 9.46 5.99
CA ILE A 122 -1.92 8.03 6.16
C ILE A 122 -3.44 7.82 6.32
N ALA A 123 -4.06 8.58 7.21
CA ALA A 123 -5.48 8.47 7.55
C ALA A 123 -6.38 8.80 6.36
N ASP A 124 -6.08 9.86 5.61
CA ASP A 124 -6.83 10.27 4.42
C ASP A 124 -6.76 9.20 3.31
N ASN A 125 -5.58 8.61 3.09
CA ASN A 125 -5.40 7.54 2.10
C ASN A 125 -6.13 6.25 2.49
N ARG A 126 -6.32 6.00 3.78
CA ARG A 126 -6.95 4.79 4.32
C ARG A 126 -8.43 4.97 4.66
N GLY A 127 -8.91 6.22 4.74
CA GLY A 127 -10.24 6.53 5.26
C GLY A 127 -10.40 6.23 6.75
N THR A 128 -9.33 6.34 7.54
CA THR A 128 -9.31 6.08 8.99
C THR A 128 -9.20 7.37 9.80
N GLU A 129 -9.29 7.29 11.13
CA GLU A 129 -9.19 8.45 12.01
C GLU A 129 -7.76 8.66 12.54
N ILE A 130 -7.50 9.86 13.08
CA ILE A 130 -6.26 10.19 13.78
C ILE A 130 -6.56 10.31 15.27
N ILE A 131 -5.85 9.53 16.09
CA ILE A 131 -5.93 9.55 17.54
C ILE A 131 -4.69 10.27 18.07
N GLU A 132 -4.87 11.52 18.51
CA GLU A 132 -3.80 12.32 19.11
C GLU A 132 -3.72 12.06 20.62
N HIS A 133 -2.55 11.61 21.09
CA HIS A 133 -2.27 11.41 22.51
C HIS A 133 -1.62 12.67 23.09
N LYS A 134 -1.96 12.98 24.35
CA LYS A 134 -1.29 14.09 25.06
C LYS A 134 0.14 13.68 25.40
N LYS A 135 1.03 14.68 25.51
CA LYS A 135 2.46 14.52 25.83
C LYS A 135 2.76 13.71 27.11
N ASN A 136 1.75 13.49 27.96
CA ASN A 136 1.86 12.80 29.25
C ASN A 136 0.98 11.54 29.35
N GLU A 137 0.35 11.12 28.25
CA GLU A 137 -0.40 9.86 28.18
C GLU A 137 0.47 8.86 27.41
N SER A 138 1.03 7.89 28.13
CA SER A 138 1.84 6.78 27.61
C SER A 138 1.06 5.48 27.75
#